data_AF-A0AAN8JD16-F1
#
_entry.id   AF-A0AAN8JD16-F1
#
_cell.length_a   1.000
_cell.length_b   1.000
_cell.length_c   1.000
_cell.angle_alpha   90.00
_cell.angle_beta   90.00
_cell.angle_gamma   90.00
#
_symmetry.space_group_name_H-M   'P 1'
#
loop_
_entity.id
_entity.type
_entity.pdbx_description
1 polymer ?
#
loop_
_entity_poly.entity_id
_entity_poly.type
_entity_poly.pdbx_seq_one_letter_code
_entity_poly.pdbx_strand_id
1 'polypeptide(L)'
;MMSPSHTCVCILLAMVAVKSCGAAIFRIEAESAEDNRTKIDRSEASNKTDVLLHENDELSLRFCLNGRTSVRILNVGYSNDGGADKCQINNNTTKVGEFESIVEYGSGTLWNIFRLSGEIGSDIILETGCNTITLLVKSADDYGIEIDHIEVKVNDERLTEEVFRCNFVNCVE
;
A
#
# COMPACT_ATOMS: atom_id res chain seq x y z
N MET A 1 -6.18 -73.44 -25.19
CA MET A 1 -4.97 -72.58 -25.18
C MET A 1 -5.46 -71.15 -25.05
N MET A 2 -5.19 -70.52 -23.90
CA MET A 2 -5.75 -69.23 -23.48
C MET A 2 -4.92 -68.05 -24.00
N SER A 3 -5.66 -67.01 -24.41
CA SER A 3 -5.23 -65.65 -24.76
C SER A 3 -4.57 -64.91 -23.58
N PRO A 4 -3.71 -63.91 -23.86
CA PRO A 4 -3.56 -62.75 -23.01
C PRO A 4 -4.05 -61.46 -23.70
N SER A 5 -4.98 -60.80 -23.01
CA SER A 5 -5.58 -59.50 -23.29
C SER A 5 -4.56 -58.36 -23.18
N HIS A 6 -4.65 -57.42 -24.11
CA HIS A 6 -3.89 -56.17 -24.09
C HIS A 6 -4.60 -55.17 -23.16
N THR A 7 -3.96 -54.80 -22.06
CA THR A 7 -4.44 -53.72 -21.19
C THR A 7 -3.80 -52.41 -21.62
N CYS A 8 -4.58 -51.57 -22.31
CA CYS A 8 -4.18 -50.22 -22.66
C CYS A 8 -4.31 -49.33 -21.41
N VAL A 9 -3.18 -48.92 -20.84
CA VAL A 9 -3.13 -48.00 -19.70
C VAL A 9 -3.23 -46.57 -20.23
N CYS A 10 -4.42 -45.98 -20.17
CA CYS A 10 -4.62 -44.55 -20.42
C CYS A 10 -4.08 -43.75 -19.22
N ILE A 11 -2.89 -43.17 -19.37
CA ILE A 11 -2.34 -42.19 -18.44
C ILE A 11 -3.10 -40.88 -18.64
N LEU A 12 -4.09 -40.61 -17.79
CA LEU A 12 -4.75 -39.30 -17.69
C LEU A 12 -3.78 -38.32 -17.03
N LEU A 13 -3.10 -37.51 -17.86
CA LEU A 13 -2.44 -36.28 -17.43
C LEU A 13 -3.51 -35.27 -17.00
N ALA A 14 -3.82 -35.25 -15.70
CA ALA A 14 -4.56 -34.16 -15.10
C ALA A 14 -3.70 -32.90 -15.20
N MET A 15 -3.94 -32.06 -16.22
CA MET A 15 -3.49 -30.68 -16.23
C MET A 15 -4.21 -29.96 -15.08
N VAL A 16 -3.60 -29.96 -13.90
CA VAL A 16 -3.98 -29.04 -12.84
C VAL A 16 -3.70 -27.65 -13.39
N ALA A 17 -4.76 -26.97 -13.85
CA ALA A 17 -4.71 -25.56 -14.13
C ALA A 17 -4.35 -24.87 -12.82
N VAL A 18 -3.06 -24.57 -12.64
CA VAL A 18 -2.59 -23.71 -11.57
C VAL A 18 -3.24 -22.36 -11.86
N LYS A 19 -4.34 -22.08 -11.16
CA LYS A 19 -5.00 -20.78 -11.21
C LYS A 19 -3.96 -19.79 -10.73
N SER A 20 -3.34 -19.07 -11.66
CA SER A 20 -2.42 -17.98 -11.34
C SER A 20 -3.15 -17.08 -10.36
N CYS A 21 -2.68 -17.04 -9.12
CA CYS A 21 -3.13 -16.04 -8.17
C CYS A 21 -2.50 -14.74 -8.62
N GLY A 22 -3.19 -13.99 -9.48
CA GLY A 22 -2.74 -12.68 -9.91
C GLY A 22 -2.83 -11.68 -8.76
N ALA A 23 -2.01 -10.63 -8.84
CA ALA A 23 -2.02 -9.52 -7.90
C ALA A 23 -2.39 -8.23 -8.62
N ALA A 24 -3.10 -7.34 -7.93
CA ALA A 24 -3.43 -6.00 -8.40
C ALA A 24 -2.66 -4.95 -7.57
N ILE A 25 -2.37 -3.81 -8.18
CA ILE A 25 -1.71 -2.67 -7.52
C ILE A 25 -2.74 -1.56 -7.37
N PHE A 26 -2.83 -1.01 -6.17
CA PHE A 26 -3.73 0.08 -5.82
C PHE A 26 -2.94 1.24 -5.23
N ARG A 27 -3.49 2.44 -5.39
CA ARG A 27 -2.97 3.66 -4.76
C ARG A 27 -3.99 4.19 -3.76
N ILE A 28 -3.55 4.42 -2.53
CA ILE A 28 -4.34 5.07 -1.49
C ILE A 28 -3.79 6.49 -1.34
N GLU A 29 -4.59 7.48 -1.70
CA GLU A 29 -4.19 8.88 -1.66
C GLU A 29 -4.17 9.37 -0.20
N ALA A 30 -3.15 10.12 0.19
CA ALA A 30 -2.99 10.59 1.56
C ALA A 30 -4.13 11.51 1.98
N GLU A 31 -4.60 12.37 1.07
CA GLU A 31 -5.69 13.30 1.29
C GLU A 31 -7.06 12.62 1.44
N SER A 32 -7.15 11.31 1.20
CA SER A 32 -8.35 10.51 1.48
C SER A 32 -8.51 10.14 2.96
N ALA A 33 -7.49 10.39 3.79
CA ALA A 33 -7.61 10.23 5.23
C ALA A 33 -8.74 11.09 5.81
N GLU A 34 -9.53 10.50 6.71
CA GLU A 34 -10.58 11.18 7.47
C GLU A 34 -10.01 11.80 8.74
N ASP A 35 -9.01 12.65 8.59
CA ASP A 35 -8.41 13.39 9.70
C ASP A 35 -8.35 14.89 9.41
N ASN A 36 -7.95 15.67 10.43
CA ASN A 36 -7.82 17.11 10.35
C ASN A 36 -6.39 17.55 9.98
N ARG A 37 -5.62 16.70 9.29
CA ARG A 37 -4.24 17.02 8.91
C ARG A 37 -4.21 18.16 7.89
N THR A 38 -3.08 18.85 7.84
CA THR A 38 -2.88 19.95 6.91
C THR A 38 -2.68 19.40 5.51
N LYS A 39 -3.68 19.65 4.65
CA LYS A 39 -3.61 19.36 3.23
C LYS A 39 -2.96 20.53 2.51
N ILE A 40 -1.97 20.26 1.66
CA ILE A 40 -1.23 21.29 0.92
C ILE A 40 -1.45 21.07 -0.57
N ASP A 41 -1.70 22.17 -1.29
CA ASP A 41 -1.80 22.13 -2.75
C ASP A 41 -0.39 22.08 -3.35
N ARG A 42 -0.07 20.97 -4.04
CA ARG A 42 1.20 20.80 -4.77
C ARG A 42 0.93 20.50 -6.24
N SER A 43 1.64 21.17 -7.14
CA SER A 43 1.37 21.03 -8.58
C SER A 43 1.73 19.64 -9.09
N GLU A 44 2.66 18.94 -8.45
CA GLU A 44 3.11 17.61 -8.87
C GLU A 44 2.54 16.46 -8.02
N ALA A 45 1.78 16.76 -6.95
CA ALA A 45 1.07 15.74 -6.19
C ALA A 45 0.00 15.06 -7.03
N SER A 46 -0.29 13.80 -6.72
CA SER A 46 -1.51 13.14 -7.16
C SER A 46 -2.71 13.95 -6.68
N ASN A 47 -3.72 14.10 -7.55
CA ASN A 47 -4.86 14.99 -7.31
C ASN A 47 -4.53 16.44 -6.90
N LYS A 48 -3.29 16.88 -7.12
CA LYS A 48 -2.76 18.21 -6.74
C LYS A 48 -2.77 18.50 -5.23
N THR A 49 -2.90 17.48 -4.39
CA THR A 49 -2.99 17.63 -2.93
C THR A 49 -2.12 16.58 -2.24
N ASP A 50 -1.39 16.98 -1.22
CA ASP A 50 -0.71 16.05 -0.31
C ASP A 50 -1.01 16.41 1.17
N VAL A 51 -0.43 15.65 2.09
CA VAL A 51 -0.63 15.82 3.54
C VAL A 51 0.70 16.07 4.23
N LEU A 52 0.83 17.23 4.88
CA LEU A 52 1.99 17.58 5.71
C LEU A 52 1.92 16.89 7.08
N LEU A 53 3.01 16.23 7.46
CA LEU A 53 3.17 15.54 8.74
C LEU A 53 4.47 15.97 9.43
N HIS A 54 4.39 16.19 10.74
CA HIS A 54 5.53 16.48 11.63
C HIS A 54 5.84 15.30 12.54
N GLU A 55 6.88 15.42 13.36
CA GLU A 55 7.25 14.38 14.34
C GLU A 55 6.07 14.01 15.25
N ASN A 56 5.86 12.70 15.41
CA ASN A 56 4.75 12.05 16.13
C ASN A 56 3.38 12.16 15.44
N ASP A 57 3.31 12.71 14.22
CA ASP A 57 2.09 12.68 13.45
C ASP A 57 1.82 11.28 12.89
N GLU A 58 0.54 10.93 12.93
CA GLU A 58 -0.02 9.72 12.33
C GLU A 58 -1.00 10.08 11.22
N LEU A 59 -0.91 9.34 10.12
CA LEU A 59 -1.83 9.35 8.98
C LEU A 59 -2.44 7.95 8.85
N SER A 60 -3.75 7.83 9.03
CA SER A 60 -4.47 6.55 8.96
C SER A 60 -5.28 6.44 7.68
N LEU A 61 -4.93 5.45 6.86
CA LEU A 61 -5.51 5.23 5.55
C LEU A 61 -6.29 3.92 5.54
N ARG A 62 -7.54 3.99 5.07
CA ARG A 62 -8.47 2.86 5.04
C ARG A 62 -8.66 2.33 3.63
N PHE A 63 -8.79 1.02 3.52
CA PHE A 63 -9.11 0.32 2.28
C PHE A 63 -9.82 -1.00 2.59
N CYS A 64 -10.46 -1.58 1.59
CA CYS A 64 -11.27 -2.78 1.74
C CYS A 64 -10.77 -3.96 0.90
N LEU A 65 -10.92 -5.16 1.45
CA LEU A 65 -10.55 -6.42 0.81
C LEU A 65 -11.76 -7.34 0.71
N ASN A 66 -11.95 -7.99 -0.44
CA ASN A 66 -13.02 -8.97 -0.65
C ASN A 66 -12.73 -10.33 0.01
N GLY A 67 -11.45 -10.61 0.27
CA GLY A 67 -10.95 -11.90 0.73
C GLY A 67 -9.78 -11.70 1.69
N ARG A 68 -9.58 -12.64 2.61
CA ARG A 68 -8.32 -12.74 3.34
C ARG A 68 -7.19 -12.93 2.34
N THR A 69 -6.25 -11.99 2.26
CA THR A 69 -5.22 -11.98 1.22
C THR A 69 -3.90 -11.37 1.70
N SER A 70 -2.85 -11.59 0.92
CA SER A 70 -1.53 -11.00 1.13
C SER A 70 -1.50 -9.59 0.55
N VAL A 71 -1.03 -8.62 1.33
CA VAL A 71 -0.82 -7.23 0.94
C VAL A 71 0.62 -6.84 1.18
N ARG A 72 1.20 -6.07 0.26
CA ARG A 72 2.58 -5.55 0.33
C ARG A 72 2.58 -4.06 0.06
N ILE A 73 3.36 -3.31 0.84
CA ILE A 73 3.59 -1.88 0.60
C ILE A 73 4.71 -1.74 -0.44
N LEU A 74 4.35 -1.28 -1.64
CA LEU A 74 5.30 -1.12 -2.73
C LEU A 74 6.07 0.19 -2.66
N ASN A 75 5.38 1.29 -2.37
CA ASN A 75 5.96 2.62 -2.28
C ASN A 75 5.10 3.52 -1.37
N VAL A 76 5.74 4.48 -0.75
CA VAL A 76 5.12 5.71 -0.26
C VAL A 76 5.66 6.84 -1.14
N GLY A 77 4.75 7.58 -1.78
CA GLY A 77 5.06 8.81 -2.49
C GLY A 77 5.17 9.96 -1.49
N TYR A 78 6.32 10.62 -1.45
CA TYR A 78 6.57 11.71 -0.52
C TYR A 78 7.39 12.83 -1.15
N SER A 79 7.31 14.04 -0.60
CA SER A 79 8.22 15.14 -0.89
C SER A 79 8.88 15.63 0.41
N ASN A 80 10.11 16.14 0.29
CA ASN A 80 10.90 16.64 1.41
C ASN A 80 11.86 17.74 0.93
N ASP A 81 11.96 18.84 1.68
CA ASP A 81 12.91 19.94 1.46
C ASP A 81 13.60 20.31 2.79
N GLY A 82 14.32 19.35 3.35
CA GLY A 82 14.86 19.43 4.70
C GLY A 82 15.84 18.31 5.03
N GLY A 83 15.99 18.09 6.35
CA GLY A 83 16.67 16.94 6.93
C GLY A 83 15.98 15.62 6.59
N ALA A 84 16.51 14.51 7.10
CA ALA A 84 15.89 13.21 6.91
C ALA A 84 14.79 13.00 7.96
N ASP A 85 13.65 12.50 7.50
CA ASP A 85 12.50 12.16 8.31
C ASP A 85 12.31 10.65 8.27
N LYS A 86 12.10 10.08 9.45
CA LYS A 86 11.93 8.64 9.62
C LYS A 86 10.45 8.32 9.77
N CYS A 87 9.93 7.48 8.89
CA CYS A 87 8.54 7.06 8.89
C CYS A 87 8.41 5.56 9.16
N GLN A 88 7.37 5.18 9.90
CA GLN A 88 7.04 3.80 10.23
C GLN A 88 5.64 3.48 9.69
N ILE A 89 5.51 2.37 8.96
CA ILE A 89 4.22 1.85 8.52
C ILE A 89 3.75 0.78 9.52
N ASN A 90 2.52 0.93 9.98
CA ASN A 90 1.85 0.02 10.89
C ASN A 90 0.57 -0.53 10.25
N ASN A 91 0.24 -1.76 10.61
CA ASN A 91 -1.10 -2.33 10.46
C ASN A 91 -1.66 -2.50 11.87
N ASN A 92 -2.65 -1.67 12.23
CA ASN A 92 -3.07 -1.47 13.62
C ASN A 92 -1.85 -1.15 14.50
N THR A 93 -1.57 -1.96 15.51
CA THR A 93 -0.43 -1.79 16.44
C THR A 93 0.84 -2.53 16.00
N THR A 94 0.80 -3.25 14.87
CA THR A 94 1.94 -4.07 14.41
C THR A 94 2.74 -3.32 13.35
N LYS A 95 4.04 -3.15 13.59
CA LYS A 95 4.97 -2.58 12.62
C LYS A 95 5.11 -3.48 11.39
N VAL A 96 4.87 -2.90 10.21
CA VAL A 96 5.09 -3.53 8.90
C VAL A 96 6.51 -3.25 8.41
N GLY A 97 6.95 -2.00 8.53
CA GLY A 97 8.29 -1.57 8.09
C GLY A 97 8.55 -0.10 8.34
N GLU A 98 9.70 0.40 7.89
CA GLU A 98 10.12 1.80 8.01
C GLU A 98 10.80 2.25 6.71
N PHE A 99 10.76 3.56 6.46
CA PHE A 99 11.59 4.22 5.47
C PHE A 99 12.11 5.55 6.03
N GLU A 100 13.10 6.11 5.35
CA GLU A 100 13.70 7.40 5.68
C GLU A 100 13.68 8.27 4.41
N SER A 101 13.25 9.53 4.54
CA SER A 101 13.29 10.48 3.43
C SER A 101 14.75 10.84 3.09
N ILE A 102 15.00 11.19 1.83
CA ILE A 102 16.33 11.65 1.42
C ILE A 102 16.55 13.07 1.97
N VAL A 103 17.75 13.31 2.51
CA VAL A 103 18.20 14.66 2.89
C VAL A 103 18.46 15.47 1.63
N GLU A 104 17.63 16.46 1.36
CA GLU A 104 17.77 17.36 0.22
C GLU A 104 17.29 18.77 0.61
N TYR A 105 18.05 19.81 0.23
CA TYR A 105 17.68 21.21 0.51
C TYR A 105 17.59 21.98 -0.81
N GLY A 106 16.42 22.52 -1.12
CA GLY A 106 16.11 23.24 -2.36
C GLY A 106 15.28 24.50 -2.15
N SER A 107 15.24 25.04 -0.92
CA SER A 107 14.63 26.34 -0.61
C SER A 107 13.15 26.43 -1.02
N GLY A 108 12.42 25.34 -0.84
CA GLY A 108 11.00 25.19 -1.12
C GLY A 108 10.68 24.57 -2.48
N THR A 109 11.68 24.36 -3.35
CA THR A 109 11.46 23.76 -4.68
C THR A 109 11.23 22.26 -4.62
N LEU A 110 11.78 21.56 -3.62
CA LEU A 110 11.73 20.10 -3.54
C LEU A 110 10.37 19.59 -3.06
N TRP A 111 9.55 20.45 -2.46
CA TRP A 111 8.18 20.10 -2.10
C TRP A 111 7.27 19.77 -3.30
N ASN A 112 7.65 20.18 -4.51
CA ASN A 112 6.97 19.75 -5.75
C ASN A 112 7.70 18.60 -6.45
N ILE A 113 8.63 17.92 -5.77
CA ILE A 113 9.40 16.83 -6.34
C ILE A 113 9.18 15.57 -5.49
N PHE A 114 8.32 14.70 -5.98
CA PHE A 114 7.97 13.47 -5.28
C PHE A 114 9.00 12.36 -5.51
N ARG A 115 9.35 11.69 -4.41
CA ARG A 115 10.20 10.51 -4.33
C ARG A 115 9.35 9.31 -3.95
N LEU A 116 9.87 8.12 -4.22
CA LEU A 116 9.28 6.86 -3.79
C LEU A 116 10.18 6.21 -2.76
N SER A 117 9.60 5.72 -1.67
CA SER A 117 10.34 5.02 -0.61
C SER A 117 10.98 3.71 -1.07
N GLY A 118 10.51 3.14 -2.17
CA GLY A 118 10.71 1.72 -2.48
C GLY A 118 9.86 0.82 -1.57
N GLU A 119 10.04 -0.50 -1.75
CA GLU A 119 9.27 -1.52 -1.03
C GLU A 119 9.54 -1.47 0.48
N ILE A 120 8.47 -1.49 1.28
CA ILE A 120 8.55 -1.40 2.74
C ILE A 120 8.06 -2.71 3.37
N GLY A 121 8.95 -3.35 4.13
CA GLY A 121 8.61 -4.53 4.92
C GLY A 121 8.35 -5.79 4.09
N SER A 122 7.65 -6.75 4.68
CA SER A 122 7.24 -8.00 4.04
C SER A 122 5.73 -8.03 3.78
N ASP A 123 5.29 -9.03 3.02
CA ASP A 123 3.86 -9.36 2.90
C ASP A 123 3.18 -9.47 4.27
N ILE A 124 2.03 -8.83 4.40
CA ILE A 124 1.14 -8.95 5.54
C ILE A 124 -0.15 -9.65 5.10
N ILE A 125 -0.61 -10.60 5.90
CA ILE A 125 -1.91 -11.25 5.66
C ILE A 125 -2.98 -10.43 6.36
N LEU A 126 -3.91 -9.91 5.58
CA LEU A 126 -5.04 -9.12 6.04
C LEU A 126 -6.33 -9.90 5.87
N GLU A 127 -7.28 -9.67 6.77
CA GLU A 127 -8.60 -10.30 6.73
C GLU A 127 -9.52 -9.57 5.74
N THR A 128 -10.58 -10.26 5.31
CA THR A 128 -11.68 -9.65 4.53
C THR A 128 -12.26 -8.45 5.28
N GLY A 129 -12.65 -7.42 4.54
CA GLY A 129 -13.32 -6.24 5.07
C GLY A 129 -12.42 -5.01 5.11
N CYS A 130 -12.76 -4.08 6.01
CA CYS A 130 -12.09 -2.79 6.15
C CYS A 130 -10.77 -2.97 6.92
N ASN A 131 -9.68 -2.48 6.35
CA ASN A 131 -8.35 -2.55 6.90
C ASN A 131 -7.78 -1.14 7.01
N THR A 132 -6.85 -0.94 7.93
CA THR A 132 -6.19 0.35 8.15
C THR A 132 -4.68 0.17 8.14
N ILE A 133 -4.01 1.00 7.33
CA ILE A 133 -2.57 1.20 7.41
C ILE A 133 -2.35 2.58 8.03
N THR A 134 -1.46 2.65 9.02
CA THR A 134 -1.07 3.90 9.67
C THR A 134 0.39 4.20 9.35
N LEU A 135 0.64 5.39 8.81
CA LEU A 135 1.99 5.94 8.71
C LEU A 135 2.23 6.83 9.94
N LEU A 136 3.29 6.55 10.69
CA LEU A 136 3.75 7.32 11.84
C LEU A 136 5.09 7.99 11.51
N VAL A 137 5.18 9.30 11.68
CA VAL A 137 6.46 10.03 11.59
C VAL A 137 7.19 9.89 12.93
N LYS A 138 8.27 9.11 12.96
CA LYS A 138 9.05 8.79 14.16
C LYS A 138 9.99 9.90 14.57
N SER A 139 10.55 10.60 13.59
CA SER A 139 11.43 11.75 13.75
C SER A 139 11.33 12.58 12.48
N ALA A 140 11.24 13.89 12.62
CA ALA A 140 11.29 14.82 11.50
C ALA A 140 12.03 16.09 11.94
N ASP A 141 12.48 16.88 10.98
CA ASP A 141 12.94 18.24 11.27
C ASP A 141 11.76 19.22 11.46
N ASP A 142 12.07 20.52 11.59
CA ASP A 142 11.05 21.56 11.79
C ASP A 142 10.14 21.76 10.56
N TYR A 143 10.52 21.27 9.38
CA TYR A 143 9.74 21.40 8.16
C TYR A 143 8.77 20.23 7.97
N GLY A 144 9.15 19.03 8.40
CA GLY A 144 8.32 17.83 8.28
C GLY A 144 8.41 17.16 6.90
N ILE A 145 7.47 16.27 6.62
CA ILE A 145 7.39 15.50 5.37
C ILE A 145 5.98 15.61 4.78
N GLU A 146 5.87 15.71 3.45
CA GLU A 146 4.57 15.66 2.76
C GLU A 146 4.37 14.29 2.13
N ILE A 147 3.21 13.68 2.40
CA ILE A 147 2.83 12.37 1.86
C ILE A 147 1.75 12.57 0.80
N ASP A 148 2.00 12.05 -0.39
CA ASP A 148 1.08 12.07 -1.52
C ASP A 148 0.20 10.82 -1.52
N HIS A 149 0.82 9.64 -1.51
CA HIS A 149 0.08 8.39 -1.61
C HIS A 149 0.85 7.17 -1.07
N ILE A 150 0.14 6.06 -0.85
CA ILE A 150 0.72 4.75 -0.60
C ILE A 150 0.30 3.77 -1.69
N GLU A 151 1.28 3.17 -2.38
CA GLU A 151 1.05 2.10 -3.34
C GLU A 151 1.10 0.74 -2.65
N VAL A 152 0.05 -0.06 -2.82
CA VAL A 152 -0.04 -1.40 -2.26
C VAL A 152 -0.29 -2.43 -3.33
N LYS A 153 0.37 -3.58 -3.21
CA LYS A 153 0.11 -4.77 -4.02
C LYS A 153 -0.76 -5.72 -3.22
N VAL A 154 -1.92 -6.08 -3.76
CA VAL A 154 -2.87 -7.02 -3.16
C VAL A 154 -2.89 -8.29 -3.99
N ASN A 155 -2.70 -9.45 -3.37
CA ASN A 155 -2.73 -10.74 -4.04
C ASN A 155 -4.18 -11.22 -4.34
N ASP A 156 -4.94 -10.37 -5.03
CA ASP A 156 -6.29 -10.65 -5.53
C ASP A 156 -6.53 -9.86 -6.83
N GLU A 157 -6.32 -10.52 -7.98
CA GLU A 157 -6.57 -9.96 -9.31
C GLU A 157 -8.03 -9.57 -9.60
N ARG A 158 -8.98 -10.04 -8.78
CA ARG A 158 -10.40 -9.75 -8.97
C ARG A 158 -10.87 -8.58 -8.12
N LEU A 159 -10.00 -8.04 -7.27
CA LEU A 159 -10.29 -6.84 -6.51
C LEU A 159 -10.37 -5.65 -7.46
N THR A 160 -11.47 -4.91 -7.39
CA THR A 160 -11.66 -3.69 -8.19
C THR A 160 -11.35 -2.46 -7.35
N GLU A 161 -11.02 -1.35 -8.01
CA GLU A 161 -10.77 -0.05 -7.35
C GLU A 161 -11.95 0.38 -6.48
N GLU A 162 -13.19 0.20 -6.96
CA GLU A 162 -14.40 0.58 -6.23
C GLU A 162 -14.57 -0.18 -4.92
N VAL A 163 -14.26 -1.49 -4.93
CA VAL A 163 -14.26 -2.30 -3.72
C VAL A 163 -13.11 -1.88 -2.82
N PHE A 164 -11.91 -1.71 -3.37
CA PHE A 164 -10.72 -1.32 -2.61
C PHE A 164 -10.92 0.00 -1.86
N ARG A 165 -11.62 0.98 -2.46
CA ARG A 165 -11.99 2.26 -1.84
C ARG A 165 -13.18 2.18 -0.88
N CYS A 166 -13.67 0.99 -0.55
CA CYS A 166 -14.80 0.76 0.37
C CYS A 166 -16.14 1.36 -0.08
N ASN A 167 -16.36 1.64 -1.38
CA ASN A 167 -17.60 2.29 -1.85
C ASN A 167 -18.89 1.49 -1.59
N PHE A 168 -18.77 0.17 -1.33
CA PHE A 168 -19.89 -0.73 -1.09
C PHE A 168 -19.85 -1.41 0.28
N VAL A 169 -18.80 -1.15 1.08
CA VAL A 169 -18.60 -1.78 2.38
C VAL A 169 -18.81 -0.70 3.43
N ASN A 170 -19.87 -0.83 4.23
CA ASN A 170 -20.02 -0.01 5.42
C ASN A 170 -18.93 -0.41 6.42
N CYS A 171 -17.85 0.36 6.49
CA CYS A 171 -16.88 0.28 7.58
C CYS A 171 -17.56 0.84 8.83
N VAL A 172 -18.12 -0.04 9.65
CA VAL A 172 -18.66 0.33 10.96
C VAL A 172 -17.53 0.15 11.96
N GLU A 173 -17.22 1.21 12.71
CA GLU A 173 -16.21 1.24 13.78
C GLU A 173 -16.52 0.28 14.94
#